data_AF-A0A920EMF1-F1
#
_entry.id   AF-A0A920EMF1-F1
#
_cell.length_a   1.000
_cell.length_b   1.000
_cell.length_c   1.000
_cell.angle_alpha   90.00
_cell.angle_beta   90.00
_cell.angle_gamma   90.00
#
_symmetry.space_group_name_H-M   'P 1'
#
loop_
_entity.id
_entity.type
_entity.pdbx_description
1 polymer ?
#
loop_
_entity_poly.entity_id
_entity_poly.type
_entity_poly.pdbx_seq_one_letter_code
_entity_poly.pdbx_strand_id
1 'polypeptide(L)'
;MFISSKRKKVFLYQSPLRGEGAKLKDLNGNCFMKKYDERLELAPRDIVARAIDSEMKNNNFDHVNLDISFKDKDFILRRFPNIYQRCLELGIDITKEAIPVVPAAHYTCGGIETNVSGETDCCNLICDW
;
A
#
# COMPACT_ATOMS: atom_id res chain seq x y z
N MET A 1 -0.75 -3.00 0.96
CA MET A 1 -1.98 -2.34 1.40
C MET A 1 -3.14 -2.94 0.66
N PHE A 2 -4.33 -2.88 1.25
CA PHE A 2 -5.57 -3.28 0.59
C PHE A 2 -6.34 -2.05 0.16
N ILE A 3 -7.13 -2.19 -0.91
CA ILE A 3 -8.23 -1.28 -1.19
C ILE A 3 -9.29 -1.49 -0.10
N SER A 4 -9.68 -0.41 0.58
CA SER A 4 -10.76 -0.44 1.57
C SER A 4 -12.10 -0.33 0.85
N SER A 5 -12.73 -1.46 0.56
CA SER A 5 -14.09 -1.52 -0.01
C SER A 5 -14.99 -2.36 0.88
N LYS A 6 -16.22 -1.89 1.11
CA LYS A 6 -17.23 -2.52 1.99
C LYS A 6 -17.51 -3.99 1.69
N ARG A 7 -17.17 -4.49 0.49
CA ARG A 7 -17.48 -5.85 0.04
C ARG A 7 -16.26 -6.76 -0.18
N LYS A 8 -15.07 -6.22 -0.46
CA LYS A 8 -13.87 -7.02 -0.81
C LYS A 8 -12.58 -6.28 -0.43
N LYS A 9 -11.65 -6.98 0.25
CA LYS A 9 -10.27 -6.52 0.42
C LYS A 9 -9.45 -7.01 -0.78
N VAL A 10 -9.01 -6.08 -1.62
CA VAL A 10 -8.19 -6.38 -2.80
C VAL A 10 -6.78 -5.86 -2.58
N PHE A 11 -5.79 -6.74 -2.76
CA PHE A 11 -4.39 -6.38 -2.65
C PHE A 11 -4.04 -5.35 -3.73
N LEU A 12 -3.43 -4.23 -3.32
CA LEU A 12 -3.00 -3.17 -4.23
C LEU A 12 -1.48 -3.00 -4.17
N TYR A 13 -0.85 -3.19 -5.32
CA TYR A 13 0.56 -2.87 -5.50
C TYR A 13 0.72 -1.37 -5.81
N GLN A 14 0.85 -0.57 -4.76
CA GLN A 14 0.87 0.91 -4.86
C GLN A 14 2.25 1.52 -5.13
N SER A 15 3.34 0.75 -5.00
CA SER A 15 4.69 1.29 -5.18
C SER A 15 4.90 1.95 -6.55
N PRO A 16 4.40 1.38 -7.66
CA PRO A 16 4.48 2.02 -8.97
C PRO A 16 3.68 3.32 -9.03
N LEU A 17 2.48 3.38 -8.43
CA LEU A 17 1.67 4.59 -8.39
C LEU A 17 2.40 5.73 -7.66
N ARG A 18 2.96 5.44 -6.47
CA ARG A 18 3.78 6.40 -5.71
C ARG A 18 5.02 6.84 -6.50
N GLY A 19 5.67 5.90 -7.19
CA GLY A 19 6.82 6.18 -8.06
C GLY A 19 6.51 7.15 -9.20
N GLU A 20 5.27 7.15 -9.72
CA GLU A 20 4.81 8.10 -10.73
C GLU A 20 4.19 9.38 -10.13
N GLY A 21 4.31 9.56 -8.81
CA GLY A 21 3.93 10.77 -8.09
C GLY A 21 2.56 10.75 -7.42
N ALA A 22 1.87 9.60 -7.34
CA ALA A 22 0.61 9.51 -6.60
C ALA A 22 0.76 9.98 -5.15
N LYS A 23 -0.25 10.69 -4.65
CA LYS A 23 -0.23 11.38 -3.36
C LYS A 23 -1.03 10.63 -2.31
N LEU A 24 -0.52 10.57 -1.09
CA LEU A 24 -1.25 10.04 0.06
C LEU A 24 -1.96 11.18 0.79
N LYS A 25 -3.29 11.08 0.83
CA LYS A 25 -4.20 12.08 1.38
C LYS A 25 -5.00 11.52 2.54
N ASP A 26 -5.24 12.34 3.55
CA ASP A 26 -6.21 12.03 4.60
C ASP A 26 -7.66 12.13 4.08
N LEU A 27 -8.65 11.85 4.93
CA LEU A 27 -10.07 11.96 4.54
C LEU A 27 -10.54 13.42 4.33
N ASN A 28 -9.74 14.40 4.75
CA ASN A 28 -9.97 15.82 4.50
C ASN A 28 -9.29 16.31 3.21
N GLY A 29 -8.57 15.43 2.49
CA GLY A 29 -7.86 15.74 1.26
C GLY A 29 -6.43 16.28 1.43
N ASN A 30 -5.91 16.38 2.66
CA ASN A 30 -4.58 16.90 2.92
C ASN A 30 -3.50 15.86 2.68
N CYS A 31 -2.41 16.26 2.00
CA CYS A 31 -1.21 15.43 1.89
C CYS A 31 -0.48 15.39 3.23
N PHE A 32 -0.39 14.21 3.85
CA PHE A 32 0.14 14.08 5.21
C PHE A 32 1.58 13.56 5.28
N MET A 33 2.12 12.95 4.21
CA MET A 33 3.45 12.33 4.24
C MET A 33 4.57 13.28 4.64
N LYS A 34 4.42 14.59 4.34
CA LYS A 34 5.35 15.65 4.78
C LYS A 34 5.54 15.76 6.30
N LYS A 35 4.59 15.24 7.10
CA LYS A 35 4.69 15.21 8.56
C LYS A 35 5.64 14.11 9.06
N TYR A 36 5.91 13.09 8.22
CA TYR A 36 6.58 11.85 8.60
C TYR A 36 7.94 11.68 7.95
N ASP A 37 8.12 12.07 6.70
CA ASP A 37 9.37 11.88 5.96
C ASP A 37 9.54 12.91 4.83
N GLU A 38 10.75 13.43 4.66
CA GLU A 38 11.09 14.40 3.60
C GLU A 38 10.98 13.81 2.18
N ARG A 39 11.11 12.48 2.04
CA ARG A 39 10.97 11.75 0.77
C ARG A 39 9.51 11.55 0.37
N LEU A 40 8.56 12.00 1.20
CA LEU A 40 7.12 11.94 0.96
C LEU A 40 6.65 10.52 0.58
N GLU A 41 5.82 10.38 -0.46
CA GLU A 41 5.34 9.08 -0.94
C GLU A 41 6.43 8.17 -1.50
N LEU A 42 7.67 8.64 -1.69
CA LEU A 42 8.81 7.80 -2.09
C LEU A 42 9.57 7.21 -0.89
N ALA A 43 9.16 7.52 0.33
CA ALA A 43 9.75 6.93 1.53
C ALA A 43 9.66 5.38 1.52
N PRO A 44 10.58 4.70 2.25
CA PRO A 44 10.55 3.27 2.50
C PRO A 44 9.16 2.77 2.94
N ARG A 45 8.88 1.52 2.58
CA ARG A 45 7.54 0.92 2.75
C ARG A 45 7.09 0.88 4.21
N ASP A 46 7.99 0.60 5.13
CA ASP A 46 7.75 0.58 6.58
C ASP A 46 7.40 1.96 7.12
N ILE A 47 8.09 3.01 6.67
CA ILE A 47 7.80 4.40 7.02
C ILE A 47 6.42 4.81 6.51
N VAL A 48 6.12 4.55 5.23
CA VAL A 48 4.80 4.84 4.66
C VAL A 48 3.68 4.08 5.35
N ALA A 49 3.91 2.80 5.69
CA ALA A 49 2.93 2.00 6.42
C ALA A 49 2.66 2.56 7.83
N ARG A 50 3.71 2.96 8.56
CA ARG A 50 3.60 3.57 9.90
C ARG A 50 2.94 4.95 9.85
N ALA A 51 3.24 5.75 8.83
CA ALA A 51 2.61 7.05 8.61
C ALA A 51 1.10 6.91 8.41
N ILE A 52 0.69 5.95 7.58
CA ILE A 52 -0.74 5.67 7.33
C ILE A 52 -1.43 5.16 8.59
N ASP A 53 -0.82 4.22 9.31
CA ASP A 53 -1.36 3.71 10.58
C ASP A 53 -1.51 4.84 11.63
N SER A 54 -0.52 5.74 11.70
CA SER A 54 -0.54 6.89 12.61
C SER A 54 -1.65 7.88 12.24
N GLU A 55 -1.81 8.25 10.97
CA GLU A 55 -2.89 9.15 10.55
C GLU A 55 -4.27 8.54 10.79
N MET A 56 -4.44 7.24 10.53
CA MET A 56 -5.70 6.54 10.78
C MET A 56 -6.06 6.56 12.27
N LYS A 57 -5.12 6.23 13.16
CA LYS A 57 -5.36 6.20 14.61
C LYS A 57 -5.58 7.59 15.19
N ASN A 58 -4.75 8.56 14.82
CA ASN A 58 -4.79 9.90 15.40
C ASN A 58 -6.07 10.67 15.05
N ASN A 59 -6.66 10.39 13.88
CA ASN A 59 -7.84 11.08 13.39
C ASN A 59 -9.09 10.18 13.36
N ASN A 60 -8.99 8.95 13.86
CA ASN A 60 -10.05 7.94 13.83
C ASN A 60 -10.63 7.71 12.42
N PHE A 61 -9.74 7.57 11.42
CA PHE A 61 -10.10 7.27 10.04
C PHE A 61 -10.04 5.77 9.74
N ASP A 62 -11.04 5.27 9.02
CA ASP A 62 -11.08 3.87 8.59
C ASP A 62 -10.10 3.55 7.45
N HIS A 63 -9.65 4.56 6.71
CA HIS A 63 -8.71 4.45 5.60
C HIS A 63 -8.07 5.81 5.28
N VAL A 64 -7.08 5.81 4.40
CA VAL A 64 -6.55 7.01 3.74
C VAL A 64 -6.73 6.89 2.23
N ASN A 65 -6.46 7.95 1.49
CA ASN A 65 -6.65 8.00 0.04
C ASN A 65 -5.31 8.05 -0.70
N LEU A 66 -5.14 7.19 -1.71
CA LEU A 66 -4.04 7.24 -2.67
C LEU A 66 -4.56 7.83 -3.98
N ASP A 67 -4.11 9.04 -4.31
CA ASP A 67 -4.62 9.81 -5.43
C ASP A 67 -3.60 9.93 -6.56
N ILE A 68 -3.97 9.48 -7.76
CA ILE A 68 -3.22 9.70 -9.02
C ILE A 68 -4.08 10.40 -10.08
N SER A 69 -5.33 10.77 -9.74
CA SER A 69 -6.35 11.27 -10.67
C SER A 69 -5.97 12.59 -11.36
N PHE A 70 -4.99 13.31 -10.81
CA PHE A 70 -4.46 14.54 -11.39
C PHE A 70 -3.50 14.32 -12.57
N LYS A 71 -3.11 13.07 -12.86
CA LYS A 71 -2.33 12.72 -14.06
C LYS A 71 -3.26 12.52 -15.26
N ASP A 72 -2.74 12.70 -16.46
CA ASP A 72 -3.50 12.43 -17.69
C ASP A 72 -4.08 11.02 -17.71
N LYS A 73 -5.36 10.94 -18.08
CA LYS A 73 -6.09 9.66 -18.20
C LYS A 73 -5.35 8.68 -19.11
N ASP A 74 -4.89 9.13 -20.28
CA ASP A 74 -4.18 8.27 -21.23
C ASP A 74 -2.83 7.80 -20.69
N PHE A 75 -2.17 8.60 -19.85
CA PHE A 75 -0.96 8.19 -19.16
C PHE A 75 -1.25 7.06 -18.16
N ILE A 76 -2.28 7.23 -17.32
CA ILE A 76 -2.68 6.23 -16.32
C ILE A 76 -3.09 4.92 -17.00
N LEU A 77 -3.92 4.97 -18.05
CA LEU A 77 -4.40 3.78 -18.76
C LEU A 77 -3.26 3.02 -19.45
N ARG A 78 -2.28 3.73 -20.01
CA ARG A 78 -1.13 3.11 -20.68
C ARG A 78 -0.14 2.53 -19.67
N ARG A 79 0.13 3.23 -18.58
CA ARG A 79 1.14 2.85 -17.58
C ARG A 79 0.63 1.79 -16.61
N PHE A 80 -0.66 1.84 -16.27
CA PHE A 80 -1.27 1.04 -15.21
C PHE A 80 -2.57 0.33 -15.64
N PRO A 81 -2.63 -0.35 -16.80
CA PRO A 81 -3.86 -0.95 -17.30
C PRO A 81 -4.47 -1.97 -16.33
N ASN A 82 -3.63 -2.82 -15.73
CA ASN A 82 -4.08 -3.84 -14.78
C ASN A 82 -4.61 -3.24 -13.47
N ILE A 83 -3.96 -2.18 -12.96
CA ILE A 83 -4.42 -1.49 -11.74
C ILE A 83 -5.74 -0.78 -12.04
N TYR A 84 -5.82 -0.08 -13.17
CA TYR A 84 -7.04 0.60 -13.61
C TYR A 84 -8.21 -0.38 -13.70
N GLN A 85 -8.05 -1.48 -14.44
CA GLN A 85 -9.10 -2.49 -14.62
C GLN A 85 -9.53 -3.07 -13.26
N ARG A 86 -8.57 -3.39 -12.39
CA ARG A 86 -8.87 -3.97 -11.08
C ARG A 86 -9.61 -3.00 -10.15
N CYS A 87 -9.25 -1.72 -10.16
CA CYS A 87 -9.98 -0.71 -9.41
C CYS A 87 -11.37 -0.46 -10.02
N LEU A 88 -11.49 -0.48 -11.34
CA LEU A 88 -12.77 -0.30 -12.04
C LEU A 88 -13.76 -1.44 -11.74
N GLU A 89 -13.29 -2.68 -11.62
CA GLU A 89 -14.10 -3.83 -11.15
C GLU A 89 -14.67 -3.63 -9.74
N LEU A 90 -14.04 -2.77 -8.93
CA LEU A 90 -14.49 -2.39 -7.60
C LEU A 90 -15.33 -1.10 -7.61
N GLY A 91 -15.57 -0.52 -8.78
CA GLY A 91 -16.32 0.72 -8.97
C GLY A 91 -15.50 1.99 -8.77
N ILE A 92 -14.17 1.91 -8.80
CA ILE A 92 -13.27 3.06 -8.56
C ILE A 92 -12.57 3.43 -9.87
N ASP A 93 -12.90 4.61 -10.42
CA ASP A 93 -12.21 5.16 -11.59
C ASP A 93 -10.99 5.99 -11.15
N ILE A 94 -9.81 5.35 -11.10
CA ILE A 94 -8.56 5.98 -10.61
C ILE A 94 -8.09 7.19 -11.44
N THR A 95 -8.73 7.46 -12.58
CA THR A 95 -8.48 8.64 -13.42
C THR A 95 -9.34 9.84 -13.01
N LYS A 96 -10.26 9.65 -12.07
CA LYS A 96 -11.21 10.67 -11.59
C LYS A 96 -11.25 10.80 -10.08
N GLU A 97 -11.01 9.70 -9.36
CA GLU A 97 -11.12 9.64 -7.90
C GLU A 97 -9.92 8.93 -7.26
N ALA A 98 -9.73 9.19 -5.97
CA ALA A 98 -8.66 8.58 -5.19
C ALA A 98 -9.03 7.16 -4.74
N ILE A 99 -8.01 6.32 -4.56
CA ILE A 99 -8.17 4.93 -4.12
C ILE A 99 -8.16 4.88 -2.58
N PRO A 100 -9.22 4.39 -1.92
CA PRO A 100 -9.20 4.19 -0.47
C PRO A 100 -8.26 3.03 -0.12
N VAL A 101 -7.24 3.26 0.70
CA VAL A 101 -6.21 2.28 1.08
C VAL A 101 -6.02 2.15 2.58
N VAL A 102 -5.69 0.92 3.02
CA VAL A 102 -5.32 0.61 4.41
C VAL A 102 -4.00 -0.17 4.49
N PRO A 103 -3.21 -0.02 5.56
CA PRO A 103 -2.03 -0.84 5.80
C PRO A 103 -2.38 -2.33 5.74
N ALA A 104 -1.46 -3.12 5.20
CA ALA A 104 -1.63 -4.57 5.12
C ALA A 104 -0.30 -5.24 5.44
N ALA A 105 -0.35 -6.24 6.34
CA ALA A 105 0.72 -7.22 6.44
C ALA A 105 0.86 -7.92 5.08
N HIS A 106 2.06 -7.90 4.49
CA HIS A 106 2.33 -8.61 3.21
C HIS A 106 3.35 -9.74 3.35
N TYR A 107 4.19 -9.68 4.38
CA TYR A 107 5.33 -10.58 4.47
C TYR A 107 5.70 -10.72 5.94
N THR A 108 5.85 -11.96 6.38
CA THR A 108 6.45 -12.28 7.68
C THR A 108 7.93 -12.47 7.41
N CYS A 109 8.77 -11.50 7.79
CA CYS A 109 10.22 -11.64 7.64
C CYS A 109 10.84 -12.60 8.66
N GLY A 110 10.06 -13.03 9.66
CA GLY A 110 10.45 -14.08 10.60
C GLY A 110 10.02 -15.46 10.13
N GLY A 111 10.67 -16.48 10.66
CA GLY A 111 10.39 -17.90 10.43
C GLY A 111 10.87 -18.70 11.64
N ILE A 112 10.95 -20.02 11.51
CA ILE A 112 11.59 -20.85 12.52
C ILE A 112 13.09 -20.53 12.51
N GLU A 113 13.67 -20.30 13.68
CA GLU A 113 15.12 -20.07 13.80
C GLU A 113 15.86 -21.31 13.32
N THR A 114 16.81 -21.10 12.41
CA THR A 114 17.57 -22.16 11.77
C THR A 114 19.04 -21.82 11.75
N ASN A 115 19.89 -22.85 11.76
CA ASN A 115 21.30 -22.67 11.45
C ASN A 115 21.50 -22.43 9.94
N VAL A 116 22.75 -22.17 9.52
CA VAL A 116 23.11 -21.95 8.09
C VAL A 116 22.77 -23.14 7.18
N SER A 117 22.54 -24.34 7.73
CA SER A 117 22.10 -25.53 6.99
C SER A 117 20.58 -25.72 6.96
N GLY A 118 19.79 -24.78 7.53
CA GLY A 118 18.33 -24.88 7.58
C GLY A 118 17.78 -25.75 8.71
N GLU A 119 18.61 -26.23 9.63
CA GLU A 119 18.18 -27.10 10.73
C GLU A 119 17.62 -26.27 11.90
N THR A 120 16.51 -26.73 12.48
CA THR A 120 15.87 -26.11 13.65
C THR A 120 16.34 -26.77 14.95
N ASP A 121 15.95 -26.21 16.11
CA ASP A 121 16.23 -26.79 17.44
C ASP A 121 15.56 -28.17 17.69
N CYS A 122 14.66 -28.60 16.79
CA CYS A 122 14.06 -29.92 16.83
C CYS A 122 14.81 -30.88 15.89
N CYS A 123 15.40 -31.93 16.45
CA CYS A 123 16.10 -32.95 15.67
C CYS A 123 15.23 -33.49 14.53
N ASN A 124 15.80 -33.49 13.31
CA ASN A 124 15.17 -33.90 12.04
C ASN A 124 14.07 -32.98 11.49
N LEU A 125 13.97 -31.74 11.97
CA LEU A 125 13.13 -30.72 11.34
C LEU A 125 14.01 -29.70 10.59
N ILE A 126 13.87 -29.70 9.26
CA ILE A 126 14.60 -28.83 8.33
C ILE A 126 13.61 -27.81 7.75
N CYS A 127 14.00 -26.54 7.73
CA CYS A 127 13.30 -25.46 7.05
C CYS A 127 14.15 -25.02 5.84
N ASP A 128 13.89 -25.65 4.69
CA ASP A 128 14.44 -25.22 3.40
C ASP A 128 13.59 -24.10 2.79
N TRP A 129 14.25 -23.09 2.20
CA TRP A 129 13.64 -21.95 1.50
C TRP A 129 13.32 -22.26 0.03
#